data_AF-A0A7V3VTA7-F1
#
_entry.id   AF-A0A7V3VTA7-F1
#
_cell.length_a   1.000
_cell.length_b   1.000
_cell.length_c   1.000
_cell.angle_alpha   90.00
_cell.angle_beta   90.00
_cell.angle_gamma   90.00
#
_symmetry.space_group_name_H-M   'P 1'
#
loop_
_entity.id
_entity.type
_entity.pdbx_description
1 polymer ?
#
loop_
_entity_poly.entity_id
_entity_poly.type
_entity_poly.pdbx_seq_one_letter_code
_entity_poly.pdbx_strand_id
1 'polypeptide(L)'
;MFRSKTKLLLLLFFGISMGFLESIVVVYLRMLYYPNGFKIHMYGLPASVIHIEMFREIMTIVMLIIISVLTGEDKVRRFYYFIYLFGIWDIFYYVGLKVILNWPNSFFQWDILFLVPTPWMGPVLAPVIVSASLILYGVIMIMSEAKTMHVIQIISGLLGGAIVFMTFVFAIPYVRYSWYIFAMGEALILFSLFEGVKKSIL
;
A
#
# COMPACT_ATOMS: atom_id res chain seq x y z
N MET A 1 19.66 18.69 9.66
CA MET A 1 18.45 18.01 9.15
C MET A 1 18.70 17.59 7.71
N PHE A 2 18.45 16.33 7.34
CA PHE A 2 18.70 15.83 5.97
C PHE A 2 17.86 16.57 4.92
N ARG A 3 18.40 16.72 3.69
CA ARG A 3 17.64 17.23 2.53
C ARG A 3 16.54 16.22 2.13
N SER A 4 15.45 16.71 1.52
CA SER A 4 14.30 15.88 1.08
C SER A 4 14.72 14.66 0.25
N LYS A 5 15.68 14.81 -0.66
CA LYS A 5 16.21 13.68 -1.48
C LYS A 5 16.86 12.59 -0.63
N THR A 6 17.66 12.96 0.36
CA THR A 6 18.29 12.00 1.28
C THR A 6 17.25 11.28 2.12
N LYS A 7 16.22 12.01 2.61
CA LYS A 7 15.09 11.40 3.34
C LYS A 7 14.35 10.37 2.49
N LEU A 8 14.04 10.69 1.23
CA LEU A 8 13.39 9.77 0.28
C LEU A 8 14.20 8.50 0.06
N LEU A 9 15.52 8.61 -0.09
CA LEU A 9 16.41 7.44 -0.24
C LEU A 9 16.46 6.58 1.04
N LEU A 10 16.57 7.21 2.21
CA LEU A 10 16.56 6.47 3.48
C LEU A 10 15.23 5.73 3.69
N LEU A 11 14.12 6.40 3.40
CA LEU A 11 12.79 5.79 3.47
C LEU A 11 12.58 4.71 2.41
N LEU A 12 13.20 4.83 1.23
CA LEU A 12 13.20 3.78 0.22
C LEU A 12 13.82 2.50 0.78
N PHE A 13 15.04 2.57 1.31
CA PHE A 13 15.70 1.41 1.90
C PHE A 13 14.95 0.85 3.10
N PHE A 14 14.39 1.71 3.95
CA PHE A 14 13.56 1.30 5.08
C PHE A 14 12.31 0.56 4.61
N GLY A 15 11.56 1.12 3.66
CA GLY A 15 10.35 0.51 3.11
C GLY A 15 10.61 -0.83 2.42
N ILE A 16 11.69 -0.92 1.63
CA ILE A 16 12.14 -2.18 1.02
C ILE A 16 12.40 -3.23 2.11
N SER A 17 13.19 -2.87 3.12
CA SER A 17 13.56 -3.79 4.20
C SER A 17 12.33 -4.27 4.98
N MET A 18 11.40 -3.36 5.27
CA MET A 18 10.14 -3.69 5.93
C MET A 18 9.25 -4.59 5.07
N GLY A 19 9.14 -4.33 3.77
CA GLY A 19 8.35 -5.18 2.86
C GLY A 19 8.90 -6.61 2.79
N PHE A 20 10.23 -6.75 2.73
CA PHE A 20 10.88 -8.06 2.79
C PHE A 20 10.67 -8.75 4.13
N LEU A 21 10.84 -8.04 5.26
CA LEU A 21 10.60 -8.60 6.60
C LEU A 21 9.21 -9.22 6.69
N GLU A 22 8.21 -8.49 6.22
CA GLU A 22 6.82 -8.93 6.23
C GLU A 22 6.59 -10.14 5.32
N SER A 23 7.16 -10.13 4.12
CA SER A 23 7.11 -11.29 3.22
C SER A 23 7.73 -12.54 3.86
N ILE A 24 8.82 -12.40 4.62
CA ILE A 24 9.51 -13.50 5.30
C ILE A 24 8.65 -14.08 6.42
N VAL A 25 8.02 -13.23 7.24
CA VAL A 25 7.10 -13.67 8.29
C VAL A 25 5.97 -14.50 7.69
N VAL A 26 5.42 -14.00 6.58
CA VAL A 26 4.33 -14.67 5.89
C VAL A 26 4.78 -15.97 5.22
N VAL A 27 6.00 -16.03 4.68
CA VAL A 27 6.62 -17.28 4.19
C VAL A 27 6.72 -18.31 5.33
N TYR A 28 7.18 -17.91 6.51
CA TYR A 28 7.28 -18.83 7.65
C TYR A 28 5.91 -19.35 8.08
N LEU A 29 4.89 -18.49 8.14
CA LEU A 29 3.52 -18.92 8.41
C LEU A 29 3.04 -19.94 7.38
N ARG A 30 3.36 -19.72 6.11
CA ARG A 30 3.01 -20.69 5.05
C ARG A 30 3.72 -22.03 5.23
N MET A 31 5.01 -22.03 5.56
CA MET A 31 5.76 -23.27 5.81
C MET A 31 5.17 -24.08 6.97
N LEU A 32 4.66 -23.40 8.01
CA LEU A 32 4.07 -24.05 9.18
C LEU A 32 2.67 -24.61 8.92
N TYR A 33 1.82 -23.86 8.22
CA TYR A 33 0.39 -24.21 8.07
C TYR A 33 0.04 -24.84 6.72
N TYR A 34 0.90 -24.75 5.71
CA TYR A 34 0.67 -25.29 4.37
C TYR A 34 1.89 -26.07 3.84
N PRO A 35 2.31 -27.16 4.52
CA PRO A 35 3.51 -27.91 4.16
C PRO A 35 3.47 -28.53 2.75
N ASN A 36 2.27 -28.76 2.20
CA ASN A 36 2.07 -29.35 0.86
C ASN A 36 1.91 -28.30 -0.26
N GLY A 37 2.15 -27.02 0.03
CA GLY A 37 2.00 -25.92 -0.91
C GLY A 37 0.56 -25.43 -1.04
N PHE A 38 0.37 -24.11 -1.03
CA PHE A 38 -0.94 -23.46 -1.17
C PHE A 38 -0.95 -22.46 -2.31
N LYS A 39 -2.11 -22.31 -2.97
CA LYS A 39 -2.27 -21.42 -4.14
C LYS A 39 -2.58 -19.94 -3.78
N ILE A 40 -2.99 -19.66 -2.54
CA ILE A 40 -3.49 -18.37 -2.01
C ILE A 40 -2.96 -18.12 -0.57
N HIS A 41 -2.71 -16.87 -0.14
CA HIS A 41 -2.40 -16.62 1.28
C HIS A 41 -3.57 -16.97 2.22
N MET A 42 -3.27 -17.54 3.39
CA MET A 42 -4.13 -17.59 4.58
C MET A 42 -5.52 -18.28 4.50
N TYR A 43 -5.86 -18.99 3.43
CA TYR A 43 -7.14 -19.71 3.35
C TYR A 43 -7.17 -20.92 4.30
N GLY A 44 -8.09 -20.94 5.26
CA GLY A 44 -8.24 -22.04 6.20
C GLY A 44 -7.28 -22.02 7.40
N LEU A 45 -6.66 -20.88 7.70
CA LEU A 45 -5.91 -20.72 8.96
C LEU A 45 -6.86 -20.76 10.18
N PRO A 46 -6.39 -21.25 11.34
CA PRO A 46 -7.12 -21.11 12.59
C PRO A 46 -7.41 -19.64 12.88
N ALA A 47 -8.59 -19.35 13.44
CA ALA A 47 -8.99 -17.98 13.77
C ALA A 47 -7.94 -17.26 14.62
N SER A 48 -7.31 -17.93 15.58
CA SER A 48 -6.24 -17.33 16.41
C SER A 48 -5.08 -16.79 15.61
N VAL A 49 -4.66 -17.48 14.55
CA VAL A 49 -3.56 -17.04 13.65
C VAL A 49 -3.98 -15.82 12.84
N ILE A 50 -5.23 -15.79 12.36
CA ILE A 50 -5.77 -14.63 11.62
C ILE A 50 -5.77 -13.37 12.49
N HIS A 51 -6.13 -13.47 13.78
CA HIS A 51 -6.10 -12.33 14.69
C HIS A 51 -4.66 -11.84 14.95
N ILE A 52 -3.70 -12.75 15.05
CA ILE A 52 -2.28 -12.39 15.18
C ILE A 52 -1.79 -11.67 13.91
N GLU A 53 -2.17 -12.15 12.73
CA GLU A 53 -1.83 -11.50 11.45
C GLU A 53 -2.46 -10.13 11.32
N MET A 54 -3.73 -9.98 11.69
CA MET A 54 -4.40 -8.69 11.75
C MET A 54 -3.67 -7.72 12.70
N PHE A 55 -3.26 -8.20 13.88
CA PHE A 55 -2.50 -7.38 14.83
C PHE A 55 -1.12 -6.99 14.28
N ARG A 56 -0.42 -7.92 13.61
CA ARG A 56 0.86 -7.67 12.94
C ARG A 56 0.72 -6.57 11.89
N GLU A 57 -0.29 -6.64 11.03
CA GLU A 57 -0.58 -5.61 10.02
C GLU A 57 -0.85 -4.23 10.64
N ILE A 58 -1.61 -4.18 11.76
CA ILE A 58 -1.84 -2.93 12.51
C ILE A 58 -0.50 -2.38 13.03
N MET A 59 0.35 -3.21 13.61
CA MET A 59 1.67 -2.78 14.11
C MET A 59 2.54 -2.26 12.97
N THR A 60 2.50 -2.88 11.80
CA THR A 60 3.22 -2.42 10.61
C THR A 60 2.73 -1.04 10.18
N ILE A 61 1.42 -0.81 10.10
CA ILE A 61 0.88 0.54 9.83
C ILE A 61 1.36 1.55 10.86
N VAL A 62 1.32 1.21 12.15
CA VAL A 62 1.80 2.08 13.24
C VAL A 62 3.28 2.44 13.02
N MET A 63 4.13 1.47 12.71
CA MET A 63 5.55 1.71 12.42
C MET A 63 5.74 2.68 11.24
N LEU A 64 5.00 2.49 10.14
CA LEU A 64 5.09 3.38 8.98
C LEU A 64 4.62 4.81 9.33
N ILE A 65 3.55 4.95 10.11
CA ILE A 65 3.06 6.25 10.59
C ILE A 65 4.13 6.94 11.45
N ILE A 66 4.71 6.24 12.42
CA ILE A 66 5.71 6.82 13.33
C ILE A 66 6.93 7.32 12.55
N ILE A 67 7.47 6.52 11.64
CA ILE A 67 8.63 6.92 10.81
C ILE A 67 8.28 8.15 9.95
N SER A 68 7.07 8.20 9.41
CA SER A 68 6.61 9.33 8.60
C SER A 68 6.44 10.61 9.42
N VAL A 69 5.95 10.48 10.66
CA VAL A 69 5.85 11.59 11.63
C VAL A 69 7.22 12.12 12.03
N LEU A 70 8.19 11.23 12.27
CA LEU A 70 9.57 11.60 12.61
C LEU A 70 10.32 12.24 11.43
N THR A 71 9.98 11.85 10.20
CA THR A 71 10.66 12.34 8.99
C THR A 71 10.11 13.68 8.50
N GLY A 72 8.79 13.88 8.61
CA GLY A 72 8.09 15.04 8.08
C GLY A 72 8.11 16.26 9.00
N GLU A 73 8.41 17.40 8.39
CA GLU A 73 8.55 18.71 9.01
C GLU A 73 7.21 19.27 9.50
N ASP A 74 6.14 19.01 8.76
CA ASP A 74 4.78 19.47 9.03
C ASP A 74 3.75 18.37 8.73
N LYS A 75 2.48 18.60 9.08
CA LYS A 75 1.40 17.60 8.93
C LYS A 75 1.22 17.12 7.48
N VAL A 76 1.38 18.00 6.50
CA VAL A 76 1.20 17.70 5.08
C VAL A 76 2.38 16.85 4.58
N ARG A 77 3.61 17.23 4.93
CA ARG A 77 4.81 16.44 4.58
C ARG A 77 4.82 15.08 5.27
N ARG A 78 4.38 14.98 6.53
CA ARG A 78 4.24 13.70 7.25
C ARG A 78 3.28 12.76 6.52
N PHE A 79 2.16 13.27 6.00
CA PHE A 79 1.24 12.48 5.19
C PHE A 79 1.87 12.01 3.88
N TYR A 80 2.57 12.88 3.15
CA TYR A 80 3.20 12.46 1.89
C TYR A 80 4.35 11.47 2.08
N TYR A 81 5.12 11.60 3.16
CA TYR A 81 6.11 10.58 3.52
C TYR A 81 5.44 9.25 3.87
N PHE A 82 4.27 9.28 4.51
CA PHE A 82 3.50 8.08 4.82
C PHE A 82 3.02 7.37 3.55
N ILE A 83 2.35 8.05 2.62
CA ILE A 83 1.85 7.38 1.40
C ILE A 83 3.00 6.87 0.51
N TYR A 84 4.13 7.61 0.46
CA TYR A 84 5.34 7.18 -0.22
C TYR A 84 5.87 5.88 0.38
N LEU A 85 6.02 5.86 1.70
CA LEU A 85 6.56 4.71 2.42
C LEU A 85 5.62 3.50 2.36
N PHE A 86 4.31 3.73 2.48
CA PHE A 86 3.27 2.70 2.37
C PHE A 86 3.33 2.00 1.01
N GLY A 87 3.38 2.77 -0.09
CA GLY A 87 3.45 2.17 -1.43
C GLY A 87 4.74 1.38 -1.68
N ILE A 88 5.89 1.84 -1.15
CA ILE A 88 7.15 1.07 -1.25
C ILE A 88 7.01 -0.25 -0.50
N TRP A 89 6.59 -0.18 0.76
CA TRP A 89 6.43 -1.36 1.61
C TRP A 89 5.54 -2.41 0.94
N ASP A 90 4.40 -2.01 0.40
CA ASP A 90 3.42 -2.90 -0.24
C ASP A 90 3.96 -3.57 -1.51
N ILE A 91 4.62 -2.80 -2.40
CA ILE A 91 5.25 -3.39 -3.61
C ILE A 91 6.34 -4.38 -3.21
N PHE A 92 7.20 -4.02 -2.25
CA PHE A 92 8.33 -4.86 -1.88
C PHE A 92 7.94 -6.09 -1.04
N TYR A 93 6.77 -6.08 -0.41
CA TYR A 93 6.13 -7.29 0.10
C TYR A 93 5.91 -8.32 -1.02
N TYR A 94 5.28 -7.92 -2.14
CA TYR A 94 5.09 -8.80 -3.29
C TYR A 94 6.40 -9.20 -3.98
N VAL A 95 7.39 -8.30 -4.05
CA VAL A 95 8.72 -8.64 -4.56
C VAL A 95 9.38 -9.71 -3.68
N GLY A 96 9.31 -9.58 -2.36
CA GLY A 96 9.83 -10.58 -1.42
C GLY A 96 9.17 -11.94 -1.62
N LEU A 97 7.84 -11.98 -1.74
CA LEU A 97 7.11 -13.20 -2.06
C LEU A 97 7.52 -13.80 -3.41
N LYS A 98 7.76 -12.95 -4.41
CA LYS A 98 8.17 -13.39 -5.75
C LYS A 98 9.57 -13.99 -5.73
N VAL A 99 10.49 -13.41 -4.98
CA VAL A 99 11.86 -13.90 -4.84
C VAL A 99 11.90 -15.21 -4.06
N ILE A 100 11.16 -15.31 -2.96
CA ILE A 100 11.27 -16.45 -2.02
C ILE A 100 10.39 -17.62 -2.45
N LEU A 101 9.18 -17.36 -2.95
CA LEU A 101 8.17 -18.39 -3.25
C LEU A 101 7.80 -18.48 -4.73
N ASN A 102 8.40 -17.66 -5.59
CA ASN A 102 7.99 -17.49 -6.99
C ASN A 102 6.49 -17.12 -7.15
N TRP A 103 5.90 -16.51 -6.12
CA TRP A 103 4.49 -16.12 -6.10
C TRP A 103 4.34 -14.59 -6.16
N PRO A 104 3.40 -14.03 -6.93
CA PRO A 104 2.39 -14.72 -7.73
C PRO A 104 2.94 -15.24 -9.07
N ASN A 105 2.24 -16.19 -9.68
CA ASN A 105 2.58 -16.68 -11.02
C ASN A 105 2.16 -15.68 -12.12
N SER A 106 1.14 -14.87 -11.83
CA SER A 106 0.62 -13.84 -12.72
C SER A 106 0.10 -12.67 -11.89
N PHE A 107 0.21 -11.44 -12.41
CA PHE A 107 -0.32 -10.25 -11.74
C PHE A 107 -1.85 -10.27 -11.58
N PHE A 108 -2.56 -11.14 -12.33
CA PHE A 108 -4.02 -11.31 -12.20
C PHE A 108 -4.42 -12.36 -11.16
N GLN A 109 -3.46 -13.01 -10.52
CA GLN A 109 -3.74 -13.95 -9.44
C GLN A 109 -4.33 -13.19 -8.24
N TRP A 110 -5.38 -13.75 -7.66
CA TRP A 110 -6.03 -13.19 -6.48
C TRP A 110 -5.18 -13.38 -5.22
N ASP A 111 -5.24 -12.40 -4.34
CA ASP A 111 -4.67 -12.46 -3.01
C ASP A 111 -5.56 -11.79 -1.97
N ILE A 112 -5.24 -12.04 -0.70
CA ILE A 112 -5.69 -11.25 0.44
C ILE A 112 -4.68 -10.12 0.59
N LEU A 113 -5.11 -8.91 0.23
CA LEU A 113 -4.23 -7.74 0.15
C LEU A 113 -3.93 -7.16 1.54
N PHE A 114 -4.92 -7.21 2.43
CA PHE A 114 -4.86 -6.73 3.80
C PHE A 114 -5.99 -7.39 4.60
N LEU A 115 -5.86 -7.52 5.92
CA LEU A 115 -6.88 -8.05 6.82
C LEU A 115 -7.62 -6.96 7.61
N VAL A 116 -7.05 -5.76 7.73
CA VAL A 116 -7.59 -4.66 8.55
C VAL A 116 -8.33 -3.63 7.70
N PRO A 117 -9.46 -3.05 8.17
CA PRO A 117 -10.28 -3.50 9.29
C PRO A 117 -11.08 -4.77 8.97
N THR A 118 -11.14 -5.11 7.68
CA THR A 118 -11.78 -6.31 7.12
C THR A 118 -10.88 -6.86 6.02
N PRO A 119 -11.01 -8.13 5.60
CA PRO A 119 -10.21 -8.68 4.49
C PRO A 119 -10.44 -7.93 3.17
N TRP A 120 -9.35 -7.55 2.51
CA TRP A 120 -9.33 -6.92 1.20
C TRP A 120 -8.93 -7.97 0.19
N MET A 121 -9.74 -8.16 -0.85
CA MET A 121 -9.50 -9.18 -1.85
C MET A 121 -9.32 -8.53 -3.22
N GLY A 122 -8.31 -8.97 -3.96
CA GLY A 122 -8.15 -8.49 -5.32
C GLY A 122 -7.01 -9.19 -6.06
N PRO A 123 -6.93 -8.99 -7.39
CA PRO A 123 -5.75 -9.37 -8.17
C PRO A 123 -4.54 -8.57 -7.71
N VAL A 124 -3.35 -9.20 -7.63
CA VAL A 124 -2.09 -8.54 -7.18
C VAL A 124 -1.76 -7.26 -7.97
N LEU A 125 -2.19 -7.17 -9.23
CA LEU A 125 -2.01 -5.96 -10.03
C LEU A 125 -2.69 -4.72 -9.40
N ALA A 126 -3.83 -4.89 -8.75
CA ALA A 126 -4.60 -3.77 -8.21
C ALA A 126 -3.86 -3.01 -7.09
N PRO A 127 -3.39 -3.66 -6.00
CA PRO A 127 -2.60 -2.96 -4.98
C PRO A 127 -1.26 -2.43 -5.55
N VAL A 128 -0.62 -3.13 -6.49
CA VAL A 128 0.61 -2.64 -7.13
C VAL A 128 0.38 -1.32 -7.88
N ILE A 129 -0.75 -1.17 -8.58
CA ILE A 129 -1.14 0.09 -9.24
C ILE A 129 -1.34 1.20 -8.20
N VAL A 130 -2.13 0.93 -7.15
CA VAL A 130 -2.39 1.90 -6.07
C VAL A 130 -1.07 2.36 -5.45
N SER A 131 -0.20 1.41 -5.12
CA SER A 131 1.10 1.67 -4.50
C SER A 131 2.03 2.47 -5.42
N ALA A 132 2.04 2.20 -6.72
CA ALA A 132 2.77 3.03 -7.69
C ALA A 132 2.23 4.47 -7.76
N SER A 133 0.90 4.64 -7.77
CA SER A 133 0.24 5.96 -7.72
C SER A 133 0.61 6.71 -6.44
N LEU A 134 0.58 6.05 -5.28
CA LEU A 134 0.94 6.65 -3.98
C LEU A 134 2.42 7.04 -3.90
N ILE A 135 3.34 6.21 -4.42
CA ILE A 135 4.76 6.55 -4.51
C ILE A 135 4.95 7.80 -5.37
N LEU A 136 4.37 7.82 -6.56
CA LEU A 136 4.46 8.96 -7.48
C LEU A 136 3.91 10.23 -6.82
N TYR A 137 2.74 10.13 -6.19
CA TYR A 137 2.10 11.23 -5.49
C TYR A 137 3.02 11.76 -4.37
N GLY A 138 3.49 10.87 -3.49
CA GLY A 138 4.36 11.23 -2.38
C GLY A 138 5.64 11.92 -2.86
N VAL A 139 6.35 11.33 -3.84
CA VAL A 139 7.59 11.90 -4.38
C VAL A 139 7.36 13.29 -4.94
N ILE A 140 6.36 13.47 -5.81
CA ILE A 140 6.08 14.76 -6.44
C ILE A 140 5.78 15.82 -5.38
N MET A 141 4.89 15.54 -4.42
CA MET A 141 4.49 16.54 -3.44
C MET A 141 5.59 16.86 -2.42
N ILE A 142 6.43 15.88 -2.05
CA ILE A 142 7.61 16.11 -1.20
C ILE A 142 8.63 17.00 -1.92
N MET A 143 8.85 16.76 -3.22
CA MET A 143 9.80 17.51 -4.05
C MET A 143 9.31 18.92 -4.37
N SER A 144 8.00 19.11 -4.56
CA SER A 144 7.38 20.43 -4.77
C SER A 144 7.28 21.25 -3.48
N GLU A 145 7.72 20.72 -2.35
CA GLU A 145 7.66 21.37 -1.03
C GLU A 145 6.26 21.86 -0.65
N ALA A 146 5.23 21.07 -1.01
CA ALA A 146 3.84 21.42 -0.73
C ALA A 146 3.59 21.60 0.77
N LYS A 147 3.12 22.79 1.16
CA LYS A 147 2.86 23.16 2.56
C LYS A 147 1.42 22.95 3.00
N THR A 148 0.49 22.93 2.05
CA THR A 148 -0.95 22.83 2.29
C THR A 148 -1.58 21.85 1.31
N MET A 149 -2.73 21.30 1.70
CA MET A 149 -3.59 20.53 0.81
C MET A 149 -4.86 21.32 0.57
N HIS A 150 -5.28 21.40 -0.69
CA HIS A 150 -6.49 22.13 -1.05
C HIS A 150 -7.74 21.26 -0.92
N VAL A 151 -8.89 21.88 -0.69
CA VAL A 151 -10.15 21.16 -0.48
C VAL A 151 -10.48 20.22 -1.66
N ILE A 152 -10.31 20.67 -2.91
CA ILE A 152 -10.55 19.82 -4.09
C ILE A 152 -9.60 18.63 -4.13
N GLN A 153 -8.33 18.84 -3.81
CA GLN A 153 -7.32 17.78 -3.72
C GLN A 153 -7.71 16.76 -2.65
N ILE A 154 -8.10 17.22 -1.46
CA ILE A 154 -8.52 16.34 -0.36
C ILE A 154 -9.75 15.54 -0.75
N ILE A 155 -10.80 16.20 -1.25
CA ILE A 155 -12.07 15.54 -1.60
C ILE A 155 -11.85 14.50 -2.70
N SER A 156 -11.15 14.86 -3.79
CA SER A 156 -10.87 13.92 -4.87
C SER A 156 -10.01 12.75 -4.42
N GLY A 157 -9.00 12.97 -3.58
CA GLY A 157 -8.15 11.91 -3.04
C GLY A 157 -8.92 10.96 -2.11
N LEU A 158 -9.75 11.50 -1.21
CA LEU A 158 -10.57 10.69 -0.30
C LEU A 158 -11.65 9.90 -1.05
N LEU A 159 -12.32 10.52 -2.02
CA LEU A 159 -13.32 9.83 -2.85
C LEU A 159 -12.67 8.73 -3.70
N GLY A 160 -11.54 9.03 -4.33
CA GLY A 160 -10.78 8.04 -5.10
C GLY A 160 -10.33 6.86 -4.25
N GLY A 161 -9.73 7.13 -3.09
CA GLY A 161 -9.34 6.10 -2.13
C GLY A 161 -10.52 5.28 -1.61
N ALA A 162 -11.65 5.91 -1.30
CA ALA A 162 -12.86 5.21 -0.88
C ALA A 162 -13.42 4.29 -1.97
N ILE A 163 -13.43 4.74 -3.23
CA ILE A 163 -13.87 3.92 -4.37
C ILE A 163 -12.95 2.72 -4.56
N VAL A 164 -11.62 2.92 -4.55
CA VAL A 164 -10.64 1.82 -4.62
C VAL A 164 -10.85 0.84 -3.46
N PHE A 165 -10.98 1.34 -2.23
CA PHE A 165 -11.23 0.50 -1.07
C PHE A 165 -12.52 -0.32 -1.21
N MET A 166 -13.62 0.27 -1.70
CA MET A 166 -14.86 -0.46 -1.98
C MET A 166 -14.64 -1.56 -3.01
N THR A 167 -13.78 -1.36 -4.01
CA THR A 167 -13.49 -2.42 -5.00
C THR A 167 -12.79 -3.62 -4.39
N PHE A 168 -12.01 -3.45 -3.32
CA PHE A 168 -11.37 -4.55 -2.61
C PHE A 168 -12.30 -5.27 -1.64
N VAL A 169 -13.13 -4.52 -0.90
CA VAL A 169 -14.02 -5.09 0.13
C VAL A 169 -15.21 -5.81 -0.48
N PHE A 170 -15.79 -5.27 -1.55
CA PHE A 170 -16.93 -5.87 -2.24
C PHE A 170 -16.53 -6.74 -3.43
N ALA A 171 -15.23 -7.04 -3.58
CA ALA A 171 -14.77 -7.96 -4.59
C ALA A 171 -15.41 -9.34 -4.36
N ILE A 172 -16.02 -9.92 -5.40
CA ILE A 172 -16.46 -11.31 -5.36
C ILE A 172 -15.27 -12.18 -5.77
N PRO A 173 -14.60 -12.87 -4.82
CA PRO A 173 -13.36 -13.56 -5.11
C PRO A 173 -13.55 -14.57 -6.23
N TYR A 174 -12.58 -14.63 -7.16
CA TYR A 174 -12.53 -15.60 -8.27
C TYR A 174 -13.64 -15.51 -9.33
N VAL A 175 -14.58 -14.57 -9.21
CA VAL A 175 -15.65 -14.39 -10.22
C VAL A 175 -15.33 -13.22 -11.13
N ARG A 176 -15.21 -12.01 -10.58
CA ARG A 176 -14.96 -10.80 -11.35
C ARG A 176 -14.44 -9.69 -10.46
N TYR A 177 -13.30 -9.12 -10.83
CA TYR A 177 -12.82 -7.88 -10.23
C TYR A 177 -13.37 -6.68 -11.03
N SER A 178 -13.89 -5.68 -10.33
CA SER A 178 -14.54 -4.51 -10.93
C SER A 178 -13.52 -3.48 -11.41
N TRP A 179 -12.72 -3.84 -12.43
CA TRP A 179 -11.65 -3.01 -12.99
C TRP A 179 -12.10 -1.60 -13.40
N TYR A 180 -13.32 -1.45 -13.91
CA TYR A 180 -13.86 -0.14 -14.30
C TYR A 180 -14.07 0.81 -13.11
N ILE A 181 -14.61 0.29 -12.01
CA ILE A 181 -14.81 1.08 -10.77
C ILE A 181 -13.46 1.38 -10.14
N PHE A 182 -12.55 0.40 -10.15
CA PHE A 182 -11.19 0.58 -9.66
C PHE A 182 -10.45 1.69 -10.43
N ALA A 183 -10.50 1.66 -11.77
CA ALA A 183 -9.88 2.67 -12.61
C ALA A 183 -10.48 4.07 -12.38
N MET A 184 -11.77 4.18 -12.09
CA MET A 184 -12.41 5.45 -11.73
C MET A 184 -11.86 6.00 -10.39
N GLY A 185 -11.70 5.13 -9.39
CA GLY A 185 -11.08 5.51 -8.12
C GLY A 185 -9.63 5.97 -8.28
N GLU A 186 -8.83 5.22 -9.04
CA GLU A 186 -7.44 5.60 -9.38
C GLU A 186 -7.38 6.91 -10.17
N ALA A 187 -8.26 7.13 -11.15
CA ALA A 187 -8.31 8.37 -11.90
C ALA A 187 -8.57 9.59 -11.00
N LEU A 188 -9.40 9.45 -9.96
CA LEU A 188 -9.63 10.50 -8.97
C LEU A 188 -8.41 10.77 -8.08
N ILE A 189 -7.63 9.73 -7.73
CA ILE A 189 -6.37 9.89 -7.00
C ILE A 189 -5.35 10.64 -7.87
N LEU A 190 -5.24 10.30 -9.16
CA LEU A 190 -4.36 11.02 -10.09
C LEU A 190 -4.82 12.45 -10.33
N PHE A 191 -6.13 12.69 -10.38
CA PHE A 191 -6.69 14.04 -10.45
C PHE A 191 -6.36 14.86 -9.19
N SER A 192 -6.44 14.23 -8.00
CA SER A 192 -6.01 14.85 -6.74
C SER A 192 -4.55 15.29 -6.80
N LEU A 193 -3.66 14.43 -7.29
CA LEU A 193 -2.25 14.76 -7.51
C LEU A 193 -2.10 15.96 -8.46
N PHE A 194 -2.79 15.95 -9.60
CA PHE A 194 -2.73 17.05 -10.57
C PHE A 194 -3.13 18.40 -9.94
N GLU A 195 -4.22 18.42 -9.18
CA GLU A 195 -4.67 19.62 -8.47
C GLU A 195 -3.66 20.08 -7.40
N GLY A 196 -3.02 19.14 -6.70
CA GLY A 196 -1.94 19.43 -5.76
C GLY A 196 -0.72 20.08 -6.42
N VAL A 197 -0.29 19.55 -7.57
CA VAL A 197 0.85 20.08 -8.34
C VAL A 197 0.54 21.47 -8.89
N LYS A 198 -0.63 21.63 -9.53
CA LYS A 198 -1.05 22.89 -10.16
C LYS A 198 -0.96 24.07 -9.18
N LYS A 199 -1.37 23.87 -7.94
CA LYS A 199 -1.38 24.91 -6.90
C LYS A 199 -0.06 25.03 -6.12
N SER A 200 0.86 24.10 -6.29
CA SER A 200 2.21 24.21 -5.73
C SER A 200 3.15 25.03 -6.61
N ILE A 201 2.82 25.20 -7.89
CA ILE A 201 3.61 25.94 -8.90
C ILE A 201 3.10 27.39 -9.05
N LEU A 202 1.81 27.63 -8.78
CA LEU A 202 1.17 28.95 -8.80
C LEU A 202 1.29 29.64 -7.43
#